data_AF-A0A6L5NWH6-F1
#
_entry.id   AF-A0A6L5NWH6-F1
#
_cell.length_a   1.000
_cell.length_b   1.000
_cell.length_c   1.000
_cell.angle_alpha   90.00
_cell.angle_beta   90.00
_cell.angle_gamma   90.00
#
_symmetry.space_group_name_H-M   'P 1'
#
loop_
_entity.id
_entity.type
_entity.pdbx_description
1 polymer ?
#
loop_
_entity_poly.entity_id
_entity_poly.type
_entity_poly.pdbx_seq_one_letter_code
_entity_poly.pdbx_strand_id
1 'polypeptide(L)'
;MDKKIDLNDIIHAFDELNYENKTTGSLDQARNIKQMKEYLSGLGYSFKRMQVLQAAVDEMVTEMQEDMRKQELIQTFKTKVINLSRSYKISYQEVINIMWQLKK
;
A
#
# COMPACT_ATOMS: atom_id res chain seq x y z
N MET A 1 -37.85 2.55 41.74
CA MET A 1 -37.22 3.65 40.99
C MET A 1 -36.85 3.12 39.63
N ASP A 2 -37.68 3.41 38.64
CA ASP A 2 -37.43 3.04 37.25
C ASP A 2 -36.19 3.80 36.75
N LYS A 3 -35.13 3.06 36.43
CA LYS A 3 -34.03 3.59 35.63
C LYS A 3 -34.57 3.83 34.22
N LYS A 4 -35.13 5.02 33.98
CA LYS A 4 -35.26 5.55 32.62
C LYS A 4 -33.85 5.68 32.09
N ILE A 5 -33.43 4.69 31.31
CA ILE A 5 -32.22 4.79 30.50
C ILE A 5 -32.49 5.99 29.58
N ASP A 6 -31.74 7.08 29.79
CA ASP A 6 -31.92 8.30 29.02
C ASP A 6 -31.58 7.99 27.56
N LEU A 7 -32.49 8.33 26.66
CA LEU A 7 -32.31 8.04 25.24
C LEU A 7 -31.04 8.72 24.71
N ASN A 8 -30.70 9.88 25.28
CA ASN A 8 -29.46 10.59 24.98
C ASN A 8 -28.22 9.83 25.46
N ASP A 9 -28.28 9.16 26.61
CA ASP A 9 -27.16 8.33 27.09
C ASP A 9 -26.95 7.11 26.19
N ILE A 10 -28.03 6.51 25.67
CA ILE A 10 -27.96 5.41 24.69
C ILE A 10 -27.37 5.91 23.37
N ILE A 11 -27.81 7.07 22.89
CA ILE A 11 -27.31 7.68 21.65
C ILE A 11 -25.81 8.03 21.79
N HIS A 12 -25.41 8.61 22.91
CA HIS A 12 -23.99 8.91 23.19
C HIS A 12 -23.13 7.65 23.25
N ALA A 13 -23.59 6.61 23.96
CA ALA A 13 -22.88 5.33 24.00
C ALA A 13 -22.80 4.68 22.60
N PHE A 14 -23.85 4.83 21.78
CA PHE A 14 -23.86 4.33 20.41
C PHE A 14 -22.88 5.11 19.51
N ASP A 15 -22.80 6.43 19.65
CA ASP A 15 -21.86 7.27 18.92
C ASP A 15 -20.41 7.01 19.33
N GLU A 16 -20.14 6.80 20.62
CA GLU A 16 -18.82 6.40 21.13
C GLU A 16 -18.41 5.03 20.58
N LEU A 17 -19.31 4.03 20.64
CA LEU A 17 -19.07 2.71 20.05
C LEU A 17 -18.88 2.77 18.53
N ASN A 18 -19.62 3.63 17.84
CA ASN A 18 -19.50 3.80 16.39
C ASN A 18 -18.21 4.55 16.03
N TYR A 19 -17.73 5.44 16.89
CA TYR A 19 -16.43 6.10 16.75
C TYR A 19 -15.28 5.13 16.98
N GLU A 20 -15.32 4.34 18.06
CA GLU A 20 -14.35 3.27 18.32
C GLU A 20 -14.31 2.24 17.19
N ASN A 21 -15.46 1.79 16.69
CA ASN A 21 -15.51 0.87 15.55
C ASN A 21 -14.94 1.47 14.26
N LYS A 22 -14.95 2.81 14.09
CA LYS A 22 -14.36 3.49 12.93
C LYS A 22 -12.86 3.70 13.06
N THR A 23 -12.33 3.88 14.27
CA THR A 23 -10.89 4.08 14.51
C THR A 23 -10.13 2.76 14.73
N THR A 24 -10.83 1.70 15.15
CA THR A 24 -10.27 0.34 15.36
C THR A 24 -10.70 -0.65 14.27
N GLY A 25 -11.46 -0.22 13.28
CA GLY A 25 -12.24 -1.09 12.38
C GLY A 25 -11.45 -2.06 11.51
N SER A 26 -10.21 -1.75 11.13
CA SER A 26 -9.24 -2.66 10.49
C SER A 26 -8.02 -1.86 9.99
N LEU A 27 -6.87 -2.49 9.85
CA LEU A 27 -5.63 -1.86 9.38
C LEU A 27 -5.74 -1.30 7.94
N ASP A 28 -6.62 -1.87 7.10
CA ASP A 28 -6.83 -1.41 5.71
C ASP A 28 -7.48 -0.02 5.61
N GLN A 29 -8.23 0.39 6.64
CA GLN A 29 -8.84 1.72 6.69
C GLN A 29 -7.91 2.78 7.29
N ALA A 30 -6.78 2.37 7.90
CA ALA A 30 -5.84 3.29 8.52
C ALA A 30 -5.00 4.02 7.45
N ARG A 31 -5.20 5.34 7.34
CA ARG A 31 -4.53 6.17 6.32
C ARG A 31 -3.32 6.94 6.85
N ASN A 32 -3.12 6.95 8.16
CA ASN A 32 -2.02 7.67 8.80
C ASN A 32 -1.43 6.89 9.98
N ILE A 33 -0.24 7.31 10.40
CA ILE A 33 0.53 6.64 11.47
C ILE A 33 -0.25 6.59 12.78
N LYS A 34 -1.04 7.62 13.12
CA LYS A 34 -1.83 7.65 14.36
C LYS A 34 -2.88 6.53 14.35
N GLN A 35 -3.65 6.42 13.27
CA GLN A 35 -4.66 5.36 13.10
C GLN A 35 -4.03 3.96 13.09
N MET A 36 -2.90 3.80 12.40
CA MET A 36 -2.17 2.52 12.39
C MET A 36 -1.68 2.13 13.79
N LYS A 37 -1.14 3.09 14.55
CA LYS A 37 -0.69 2.85 15.93
C LYS A 37 -1.86 2.52 16.87
N GLU A 38 -2.98 3.23 16.75
CA GLU A 38 -4.20 2.95 17.54
C GLU A 38 -4.69 1.53 17.28
N TYR A 39 -4.81 1.12 16.01
CA TYR A 39 -5.18 -0.24 15.64
C TYR A 39 -4.20 -1.29 16.18
N LEU A 40 -2.90 -1.13 15.93
CA LEU A 40 -1.87 -2.08 16.38
C LEU A 40 -1.79 -2.18 17.90
N SER A 41 -2.04 -1.09 18.62
CA SER A 41 -2.11 -1.08 20.09
C SER A 41 -3.32 -1.88 20.59
N GLY A 42 -4.45 -1.80 19.89
CA GLY A 42 -5.64 -2.61 20.17
C GLY A 42 -5.43 -4.12 20.04
N LEU A 43 -4.45 -4.56 19.26
CA LEU A 43 -4.12 -5.99 19.09
C LEU A 43 -3.43 -6.62 20.31
N GLY A 44 -2.94 -5.81 21.26
CA GLY A 44 -2.30 -6.31 22.49
C GLY A 44 -1.04 -7.14 22.25
N TYR A 45 -0.30 -6.86 21.18
CA TYR A 45 0.90 -7.63 20.82
C TYR A 45 2.05 -7.40 21.80
N SER A 46 2.74 -8.49 22.14
CA SER A 46 4.00 -8.38 22.88
C SER A 46 5.09 -7.74 22.02
N PHE A 47 6.10 -7.17 22.66
CA PHE A 47 7.25 -6.57 21.96
C PHE A 47 7.88 -7.52 20.93
N LYS A 48 8.07 -8.80 21.30
CA LYS A 48 8.59 -9.82 20.39
C LYS A 48 7.71 -10.01 19.14
N ARG A 49 6.38 -9.96 19.29
CA ARG A 49 5.44 -10.06 18.18
C ARG A 49 5.48 -8.82 17.28
N MET A 50 5.66 -7.64 17.87
CA MET A 50 5.86 -6.38 17.12
C MET A 50 7.14 -6.41 16.28
N GLN A 51 8.23 -6.98 16.79
CA GLN A 51 9.47 -7.15 16.01
C GLN A 51 9.28 -8.09 14.82
N VAL A 52 8.52 -9.18 14.98
CA VAL A 52 8.19 -10.09 13.86
C VAL A 52 7.32 -9.37 12.83
N LEU A 53 6.33 -8.60 13.28
CA LEU A 53 5.50 -7.79 12.38
C LEU A 53 6.34 -6.77 11.59
N GLN A 54 7.27 -6.08 12.26
CA GLN A 54 8.18 -5.16 11.62
C GLN A 54 8.97 -5.85 10.51
N ALA A 55 9.60 -7.00 10.80
CA ALA A 55 10.38 -7.74 9.81
C ALA A 55 9.53 -8.15 8.58
N ALA A 56 8.31 -8.62 8.80
CA ALA A 56 7.40 -8.99 7.71
C ALA A 56 7.00 -7.78 6.85
N VAL A 57 6.70 -6.63 7.48
CA VAL A 57 6.38 -5.39 6.76
C VAL A 57 7.59 -4.89 5.97
N ASP A 58 8.78 -4.91 6.55
CA ASP A 58 10.02 -4.49 5.89
C ASP A 58 10.31 -5.35 4.64
N GLU A 59 10.12 -6.67 4.74
CA GLU A 59 10.25 -7.60 3.61
C GLU A 59 9.25 -7.26 2.49
N MET A 60 7.96 -7.12 2.82
CA MET A 60 6.92 -6.76 1.84
C MET A 60 7.20 -5.41 1.17
N VAL A 61 7.62 -4.40 1.92
CA VAL A 61 7.96 -3.08 1.37
C VAL A 61 9.13 -3.17 0.41
N THR A 62 10.14 -3.97 0.74
CA THR A 62 11.30 -4.19 -0.13
C THR A 62 10.88 -4.82 -1.46
N GLU A 63 10.07 -5.88 -1.41
CA GLU A 63 9.54 -6.55 -2.62
C GLU A 63 8.73 -5.59 -3.49
N MET A 64 7.84 -4.80 -2.88
CA MET A 64 7.02 -3.80 -3.59
C MET A 64 7.90 -2.74 -4.27
N GLN A 65 8.94 -2.26 -3.60
CA GLN A 65 9.88 -1.29 -4.18
C GLN A 65 10.65 -1.88 -5.37
N GLU A 66 11.09 -3.13 -5.28
CA GLU A 66 11.77 -3.79 -6.39
C GLU A 66 10.86 -3.95 -7.60
N ASP A 67 9.60 -4.33 -7.38
CA ASP A 67 8.63 -4.49 -8.45
C ASP A 67 8.26 -3.16 -9.10
N MET A 68 8.08 -2.10 -8.31
CA MET A 68 7.93 -0.74 -8.85
C MET A 68 9.12 -0.35 -9.73
N ARG A 69 10.35 -0.59 -9.27
CA ARG A 69 11.57 -0.30 -10.06
C ARG A 69 11.61 -1.10 -11.36
N LYS A 70 11.23 -2.39 -11.35
CA LYS A 70 11.16 -3.22 -12.56
C LYS A 70 10.14 -2.63 -13.55
N GLN A 71 8.97 -2.22 -13.08
CA GLN A 71 7.92 -1.61 -13.92
C GLN A 71 8.40 -0.29 -14.53
N GLU A 72 9.06 0.57 -13.75
CA GLU A 72 9.64 1.84 -14.22
C GLU A 72 10.70 1.62 -15.30
N LEU A 73 11.59 0.63 -15.12
CA LEU A 73 12.60 0.28 -16.11
C LEU A 73 11.97 -0.21 -17.42
N ILE A 74 10.95 -1.08 -17.33
CA ILE A 74 10.22 -1.57 -18.50
C ILE A 74 9.54 -0.42 -19.23
N GLN A 75 8.88 0.49 -18.50
CA GLN A 75 8.18 1.62 -19.10
C GLN A 75 9.16 2.61 -19.75
N THR A 76 10.29 2.87 -19.10
CA THR A 76 11.37 3.68 -19.65
C THR A 76 11.92 3.06 -20.93
N PHE A 77 12.17 1.76 -20.93
CA PHE A 77 12.65 1.02 -22.09
C PHE A 77 11.66 1.13 -23.25
N LYS A 78 10.37 0.82 -23.03
CA LYS A 78 9.30 0.96 -24.03
C LYS A 78 9.28 2.37 -24.62
N THR A 79 9.37 3.39 -23.77
CA THR A 79 9.37 4.80 -24.21
C THR A 79 10.58 5.12 -25.08
N LYS A 80 11.78 4.65 -24.71
CA LYS A 80 12.99 4.82 -25.52
C LYS A 80 12.86 4.14 -26.88
N VAL A 81 12.35 2.91 -26.94
CA VAL A 81 12.14 2.18 -28.20
C VAL A 81 11.13 2.89 -29.09
N ILE A 82 10.03 3.39 -28.53
CA ILE A 82 9.04 4.19 -29.27
C ILE A 82 9.69 5.46 -29.85
N ASN A 83 10.48 6.16 -29.05
CA ASN A 83 11.16 7.37 -29.50
C ASN A 83 12.16 7.07 -30.63
N LEU A 84 12.94 6.00 -30.52
CA LEU A 84 13.86 5.56 -31.58
C LEU A 84 13.11 5.18 -32.85
N SER A 85 12.03 4.41 -32.74
CA SER A 85 11.17 4.04 -33.86
C SER A 85 10.68 5.27 -34.62
N ARG A 86 10.24 6.30 -33.89
CA ARG A 86 9.82 7.59 -34.49
C ARG A 86 10.98 8.34 -35.14
N SER A 87 12.13 8.45 -34.47
CA SER A 87 13.30 9.19 -34.96
C SER A 87 13.86 8.59 -36.25
N TYR A 88 13.95 7.27 -36.33
CA TYR A 88 14.52 6.55 -37.47
C TYR A 88 13.48 6.12 -38.51
N LYS A 89 12.19 6.40 -38.26
CA LYS A 89 11.07 6.00 -39.13
C LYS A 89 11.05 4.50 -39.44
N ILE A 90 11.44 3.69 -38.46
CA ILE A 90 11.39 2.22 -38.52
C ILE A 90 10.39 1.71 -37.50
N SER A 91 9.88 0.49 -37.69
CA SER A 91 8.93 -0.12 -36.77
C SER A 91 9.56 -0.40 -35.40
N TYR A 92 8.71 -0.51 -34.38
CA TYR A 92 9.13 -0.90 -33.04
C TYR A 92 9.92 -2.21 -33.04
N GLN A 93 9.49 -3.20 -33.82
CA GLN A 93 10.14 -4.51 -33.89
C GLN A 93 11.54 -4.43 -34.53
N GLU A 94 11.71 -3.57 -35.54
CA GLU A 94 13.02 -3.35 -36.17
C GLU A 94 14.03 -2.75 -35.18
N VAL A 95 13.61 -1.78 -34.36
CA VAL A 95 14.48 -1.23 -33.29
C VAL A 95 14.94 -2.35 -32.35
N ILE A 96 14.03 -3.20 -31.89
CA ILE A 96 14.36 -4.32 -30.99
C ILE A 96 15.33 -5.31 -31.65
N ASN A 97 15.08 -5.67 -32.90
CA ASN A 97 15.93 -6.60 -33.65
C ASN A 97 17.35 -6.05 -33.81
N ILE A 98 17.49 -4.77 -34.16
CA ILE A 98 18.79 -4.10 -34.27
C ILE A 98 19.50 -4.09 -32.91
N MET A 99 18.81 -3.71 -31.83
CA MET A 99 19.38 -3.72 -30.49
C MET A 99 19.86 -5.11 -30.06
N TRP A 100 19.13 -6.17 -30.44
CA TRP A 100 19.51 -7.54 -30.14
C TRP A 100 20.74 -8.00 -30.95
N GLN A 101 20.82 -7.61 -32.22
CA GLN A 101 21.98 -7.87 -33.07
C GLN A 101 23.26 -7.19 -32.55
N LEU A 102 23.15 -5.96 -32.03
CA LEU A 102 24.29 -5.19 -31.48
C LEU A 102 24.78 -5.70 -30.12
N LYS A 103 23.97 -6.48 -29.40
CA LYS A 103 24.36 -7.07 -28.10
C LYS A 103 25.21 -8.34 -28.27
N LYS A 104 25.17 -8.96 -29.46
CA LYS A 104 25.97 -10.14 -29.82
C LYS A 104 27.42 -9.74 -30.08
#